data_AF-A0A023DHT6-F1
#
_entry.id   AF-A0A023DHT6-F1
#
_cell.length_a   1.000
_cell.length_b   1.000
_cell.length_c   1.000
_cell.angle_alpha   90.00
_cell.angle_beta   90.00
_cell.angle_gamma   90.00
#
_symmetry.space_group_name_H-M   'P 1'
#
loop_
_entity.id
_entity.type
_entity.pdbx_description
1 polymer ?
#
loop_
_entity_poly.entity_id
_entity_poly.type
_entity_poly.pdbx_seq_one_letter_code
_entity_poly.pdbx_strand_id
1 'polypeptide(L)'
;MQILKNALRDEHIPFTSHKAVFIRAYNPKKTNDDIMQNLVLMRVTDYNRFADLAGLPHISLPANTAAYMHPTPDQGYELIKGKQIAIAIKNSNETSVIPLAKSIPQPAINPSGFIGYMLIVPDHLYAKFHRLAAEETIQYYAGISYKNWEAKTSVIKKLNRVIQKDDVDFTNRLEFFNQMEQIFSLMLFYWFFRQCSLLFGGRHILYFKLYNDLEQDSKQYEALSKLGLTLKEMKQIAAKQVAILFFIPFATATVHVGFAFKMLQNMVSVSMIKASVLVIIIFFVVQLGYYFLIRSLYTKKMEQVM
;
A
#
# COMPACT_ATOMS: atom_id res chain seq x y z
N MET A 1 9.59 20.15 22.22
CA MET A 1 11.01 20.07 21.78
C MET A 1 11.96 19.75 22.93
N GLN A 2 12.00 20.52 24.03
CA GLN A 2 12.94 20.26 25.13
C GLN A 2 12.77 18.87 25.75
N ILE A 3 11.53 18.44 25.99
CA ILE A 3 11.18 17.09 26.48
C ILE A 3 11.80 16.00 25.59
N LEU A 4 11.64 16.12 24.26
CA LEU A 4 12.19 15.18 23.28
C LEU A 4 13.72 15.10 23.36
N LYS A 5 14.38 16.27 23.40
CA LYS A 5 15.85 16.35 23.48
C LYS A 5 16.38 15.76 24.78
N ASN A 6 15.72 16.04 25.91
CA ASN A 6 16.11 15.50 27.21
C ASN A 6 15.99 13.97 27.22
N ALA A 7 14.87 13.41 26.74
CA ALA A 7 14.69 11.95 26.69
C ALA A 7 15.79 11.24 25.90
N LEU A 8 16.22 11.81 24.77
CA LEU A 8 17.31 11.25 23.96
C LEU A 8 18.69 11.42 24.61
N ARG A 9 18.92 12.55 25.30
CA ARG A 9 20.17 12.80 26.04
C ARG A 9 20.31 11.86 27.23
N ASP A 10 19.25 11.61 27.98
CA ASP A 10 19.23 10.67 29.12
C ASP A 10 19.70 9.27 28.69
N GLU A 11 19.35 8.85 27.47
CA GLU A 11 19.72 7.56 26.89
C GLU A 11 20.98 7.61 26.01
N HIS A 12 21.73 8.73 26.03
CA HIS A 12 22.97 8.93 25.26
C HIS A 12 22.79 8.65 23.76
N ILE A 13 21.64 9.01 23.20
CA ILE A 13 21.30 8.78 21.80
C ILE A 13 21.69 10.04 20.99
N PRO A 14 22.62 9.96 20.03
CA PRO A 14 22.89 11.07 19.12
C PRO A 14 21.67 11.34 18.24
N PHE A 15 21.28 12.60 18.12
CA PHE A 15 20.12 13.01 17.34
C PHE A 15 20.35 14.33 16.61
N THR A 16 19.61 14.53 15.53
CA THR A 16 19.46 15.80 14.82
C THR A 16 18.03 16.28 14.96
N SER A 17 17.83 17.61 15.02
CA SER A 17 16.50 18.18 15.25
C SER A 17 16.31 19.47 14.46
N HIS A 18 15.10 19.70 13.98
CA HIS A 18 14.69 20.97 13.35
C HIS A 18 13.33 21.42 13.90
N LYS A 19 13.14 22.74 14.02
CA LYS A 19 11.84 23.34 14.33
C LYS A 19 11.48 24.30 13.21
N ALA A 20 10.24 24.20 12.74
CA ALA A 20 9.70 25.06 11.71
C ALA A 20 8.35 25.63 12.15
N VAL A 21 7.94 26.68 11.43
CA VAL A 21 6.65 27.33 11.59
C VAL A 21 5.91 27.18 10.27
N PHE A 22 4.71 26.62 10.30
CA PHE A 22 3.85 26.51 9.13
C PHE A 22 2.70 27.50 9.22
N ILE A 23 2.13 27.83 8.07
CA ILE A 23 1.01 28.76 7.97
C ILE A 23 -0.18 28.00 7.37
N ARG A 24 -1.30 27.94 8.11
CA ARG A 24 -2.57 27.47 7.58
C ARG A 24 -3.07 28.48 6.56
N ALA A 25 -3.30 28.01 5.35
CA ALA A 25 -3.85 28.76 4.24
C ALA A 25 -5.06 28.01 3.68
N TYR A 26 -5.78 28.65 2.77
CA TYR A 26 -6.85 27.97 2.06
C TYR A 26 -6.95 28.39 0.61
N ASN A 27 -7.59 27.54 -0.20
CA ASN A 27 -7.91 27.85 -1.59
C ASN A 27 -9.35 28.39 -1.69
N PRO A 28 -9.55 29.70 -1.89
CA PRO A 28 -10.89 30.29 -1.96
C PRO A 28 -11.68 29.83 -3.19
N LYS A 29 -11.04 29.24 -4.20
CA LYS A 29 -11.69 28.76 -5.43
C LYS A 29 -12.19 27.32 -5.33
N LYS A 30 -11.98 26.64 -4.19
CA LYS A 30 -12.23 25.22 -4.00
C LYS A 30 -13.03 24.93 -2.73
N THR A 31 -14.05 25.74 -2.46
CA THR A 31 -14.86 25.68 -1.23
C THR A 31 -15.65 24.39 -1.02
N ASN A 32 -15.87 23.59 -2.06
CA ASN A 32 -16.60 22.31 -1.98
C ASN A 32 -15.68 21.09 -2.09
N ASP A 33 -14.36 21.31 -2.01
CA ASP A 33 -13.33 20.30 -2.16
C ASP A 33 -12.40 20.43 -0.96
N ASP A 34 -12.75 19.73 0.14
CA ASP A 34 -12.04 19.81 1.43
C ASP A 34 -10.53 19.54 1.28
N ILE A 35 -10.19 18.70 0.30
CA ILE A 35 -8.83 18.37 -0.09
C ILE A 35 -8.12 19.60 -0.68
N MET A 36 -8.72 20.24 -1.68
CA MET A 36 -8.11 21.42 -2.29
C MET A 36 -8.26 22.70 -1.47
N GLN A 37 -9.18 22.72 -0.51
CA GLN A 37 -9.48 23.89 0.30
C GLN A 37 -8.44 24.13 1.38
N ASN A 38 -8.03 23.11 2.14
CA ASN A 38 -7.20 23.28 3.33
C ASN A 38 -5.71 23.12 3.02
N LEU A 39 -4.97 24.21 3.00
CA LEU A 39 -3.55 24.23 2.62
C LEU A 39 -2.67 24.54 3.84
N VAL A 40 -1.43 24.07 3.79
CA VAL A 40 -0.40 24.42 4.77
C VAL A 40 0.86 24.85 4.04
N LEU A 41 1.41 26.01 4.38
CA LEU A 41 2.61 26.54 3.73
C LEU A 41 3.86 26.23 4.55
N MET A 42 4.87 25.68 3.90
CA MET A 42 6.21 25.50 4.43
C MET A 42 7.22 26.20 3.51
N ARG A 43 8.18 26.94 4.09
CA ARG A 43 9.27 27.53 3.30
C ARG A 43 10.27 26.47 2.85
N VAL A 44 10.84 26.63 1.66
CA VAL A 44 11.78 25.66 1.06
C VAL A 44 13.02 25.41 1.94
N THR A 45 13.49 26.42 2.67
CA THR A 45 14.61 26.25 3.60
C THR A 45 14.27 25.30 4.75
N ASP A 46 13.05 25.33 5.28
CA ASP A 46 12.63 24.38 6.32
C ASP A 46 12.43 22.98 5.76
N TYR A 47 11.89 22.88 4.54
CA TYR A 47 11.78 21.59 3.85
C TYR A 47 13.15 20.92 3.73
N ASN A 48 14.18 21.63 3.26
CA ASN A 48 15.52 21.05 3.11
C ASN A 48 16.13 20.61 4.44
N ARG A 49 15.84 21.31 5.55
CA ARG A 49 16.24 20.87 6.90
C ARG A 49 15.51 19.61 7.35
N PHE A 50 14.24 19.44 7.02
CA PHE A 50 13.54 18.18 7.28
C PHE A 50 14.00 17.06 6.35
N ALA A 51 14.36 17.37 5.10
CA ALA A 51 14.96 16.43 4.16
C ALA A 51 16.28 15.87 4.71
N ASP A 52 17.12 16.69 5.36
CA ASP A 52 18.32 16.23 6.07
C ASP A 52 17.98 15.19 7.17
N LEU A 53 16.89 15.40 7.93
CA LEU A 53 16.46 14.48 8.98
C LEU A 53 15.94 13.15 8.41
N ALA A 54 15.30 13.20 7.24
CA ALA A 54 14.71 12.06 6.54
C ALA A 54 15.70 11.33 5.60
N GLY A 55 16.88 11.91 5.33
CA GLY A 55 17.84 11.38 4.35
C GLY A 55 17.40 11.57 2.90
N LEU A 56 16.63 12.64 2.63
CA LEU A 56 16.11 12.98 1.30
C LEU A 56 16.96 14.07 0.63
N PRO A 57 16.99 14.14 -0.72
CA PRO A 57 17.69 15.19 -1.42
C PRO A 57 17.05 16.56 -1.18
N HIS A 58 17.87 17.60 -1.25
CA HIS A 58 17.37 18.99 -1.23
C HIS A 58 16.65 19.33 -2.52
N ILE A 59 15.74 20.28 -2.42
CA ILE A 59 15.04 20.87 -3.57
C ILE A 59 15.35 22.36 -3.68
N SER A 60 15.12 22.87 -4.88
CA SER A 60 15.05 24.29 -5.17
C SER A 60 13.77 24.57 -5.95
N LEU A 61 13.16 25.73 -5.73
CA LEU A 61 11.93 26.15 -6.38
C LEU A 61 12.15 27.43 -7.17
N PRO A 62 11.61 27.55 -8.40
CA PRO A 62 11.60 28.82 -9.11
C PRO A 62 10.91 29.92 -8.29
N ALA A 63 11.34 31.16 -8.49
CA ALA A 63 10.73 32.30 -7.82
C ALA A 63 9.22 32.37 -8.08
N ASN A 64 8.44 32.67 -7.04
CA ASN A 64 6.99 32.81 -7.12
C ASN A 64 6.24 31.55 -7.58
N THR A 65 6.77 30.35 -7.32
CA THR A 65 6.07 29.07 -7.54
C THR A 65 5.77 28.37 -6.23
N ALA A 66 4.93 27.33 -6.26
CA ALA A 66 4.69 26.43 -5.14
C ALA A 66 4.78 24.98 -5.60
N ALA A 67 5.29 24.08 -4.75
CA ALA A 67 5.30 22.64 -5.01
C ALA A 67 4.48 21.91 -3.97
N TYR A 68 3.59 21.03 -4.41
CA TYR A 68 2.84 20.16 -3.50
C TYR A 68 3.73 19.03 -2.98
N MET A 69 3.78 18.84 -1.67
CA MET A 69 4.43 17.71 -1.02
C MET A 69 3.41 16.60 -0.77
N HIS A 70 3.63 15.44 -1.39
CA HIS A 70 2.76 14.30 -1.19
C HIS A 70 2.86 13.77 0.25
N PRO A 71 1.73 13.47 0.91
CA PRO A 71 1.70 12.97 2.28
C PRO A 71 2.18 11.52 2.39
N THR A 72 2.22 10.80 1.26
CA THR A 72 2.71 9.44 1.14
C THR A 72 3.69 9.33 -0.03
N PRO A 73 4.62 8.36 -0.01
CA PRO A 73 5.48 8.05 -1.16
C PRO A 73 4.67 7.43 -2.31
N ASP A 74 3.85 8.23 -3.00
CA ASP A 74 3.17 7.80 -4.21
C ASP A 74 3.45 8.77 -5.37
N GLN A 75 3.90 8.20 -6.49
CA GLN A 75 4.17 8.96 -7.71
C GLN A 75 2.98 8.99 -8.68
N GLY A 76 1.92 8.22 -8.41
CA GLY A 76 0.77 8.09 -9.33
C GLY A 76 -0.43 8.99 -9.02
N TYR A 77 -0.61 9.40 -7.77
CA TYR A 77 -1.83 10.08 -7.32
C TYR A 77 -1.61 11.56 -6.97
N GLU A 78 -1.77 12.45 -7.95
CA GLU A 78 -1.77 13.90 -7.72
C GLU A 78 -3.13 14.39 -7.22
N LEU A 79 -3.24 14.65 -5.91
CA LEU A 79 -4.41 15.28 -5.32
C LEU A 79 -4.57 16.73 -5.80
N ILE A 80 -3.49 17.52 -5.75
CA ILE A 80 -3.50 18.89 -6.27
C ILE A 80 -3.20 18.88 -7.77
N LYS A 81 -4.26 19.05 -8.58
CA LYS A 81 -4.15 19.15 -10.05
C LYS A 81 -4.30 20.58 -10.53
N GLY A 82 -3.48 20.96 -11.51
CA GLY A 82 -3.59 22.23 -12.21
C GLY A 82 -2.25 22.91 -12.44
N LYS A 83 -2.25 23.97 -13.23
CA LYS A 83 -1.05 24.78 -13.50
C LYS A 83 -0.78 25.83 -12.42
N GLN A 84 -1.78 26.14 -11.61
CA GLN A 84 -1.73 27.20 -10.61
C GLN A 84 -2.72 26.92 -9.47
N ILE A 85 -2.45 27.51 -8.32
CA ILE A 85 -3.26 27.41 -7.11
C ILE A 85 -3.53 28.81 -6.55
N ALA A 86 -4.75 29.04 -6.06
CA ALA A 86 -5.08 30.26 -5.33
C ALA A 86 -4.83 30.01 -3.84
N ILE A 87 -4.14 30.94 -3.19
CA ILE A 87 -3.79 30.88 -1.77
C ILE A 87 -4.30 32.15 -1.10
N ALA A 88 -5.09 31.98 -0.05
CA ALA A 88 -5.54 33.03 0.85
C ALA A 88 -5.25 32.62 2.31
N ILE A 89 -5.08 33.61 3.17
CA ILE A 89 -4.94 33.41 4.61
C ILE A 89 -6.25 33.82 5.27
N LYS A 90 -6.70 33.04 6.26
CA LYS A 90 -7.93 33.36 6.99
C LYS A 90 -7.82 34.76 7.60
N ASN A 91 -8.87 35.56 7.47
CA ASN A 91 -8.94 36.97 7.89
C ASN A 91 -8.07 37.95 7.06
N SER A 92 -7.52 37.51 5.92
CA SER A 92 -6.89 38.40 4.92
C SER A 92 -7.79 38.58 3.71
N ASN A 93 -7.91 39.81 3.20
CA ASN A 93 -8.61 40.11 1.94
C ASN A 93 -7.72 39.84 0.70
N GLU A 94 -6.46 39.44 0.89
CA GLU A 94 -5.54 39.14 -0.21
C GLU A 94 -5.62 37.68 -0.64
N THR A 95 -5.84 37.47 -1.94
CA THR A 95 -5.65 36.17 -2.61
C THR A 95 -4.50 36.26 -3.59
N SER A 96 -3.55 35.34 -3.51
CA SER A 96 -2.44 35.23 -4.47
C SER A 96 -2.62 33.97 -5.32
N VAL A 97 -2.53 34.11 -6.65
CA VAL A 97 -2.55 32.98 -7.58
C VAL A 97 -1.12 32.64 -7.96
N ILE A 98 -0.70 31.42 -7.67
CA ILE A 98 0.70 30.98 -7.77
C ILE A 98 0.81 29.78 -8.71
N PRO A 99 1.72 29.78 -9.69
CA PRO A 99 2.00 28.62 -10.52
C PRO A 99 2.49 27.42 -9.70
N LEU A 100 2.03 26.23 -10.05
CA LEU A 100 2.47 24.98 -9.44
C LEU A 100 3.69 24.42 -10.18
N ALA A 101 4.76 24.16 -9.43
CA ALA A 101 5.93 23.42 -9.87
C ALA A 101 5.69 21.91 -9.76
N LYS A 102 6.69 21.11 -10.16
CA LYS A 102 6.64 19.64 -10.04
C LYS A 102 6.41 19.24 -8.59
N SER A 103 5.49 18.29 -8.38
CA SER A 103 5.18 17.75 -7.06
C SER A 103 6.39 17.02 -6.45
N ILE A 104 6.48 17.07 -5.12
CA ILE A 104 7.52 16.40 -4.34
C ILE A 104 6.96 15.03 -3.93
N PRO A 105 7.52 13.93 -4.48
CA PRO A 105 6.90 12.61 -4.40
C PRO A 105 7.03 11.93 -3.03
N GLN A 106 7.86 12.45 -2.12
CA GLN A 106 8.09 11.86 -0.81
C GLN A 106 8.03 12.92 0.29
N PRO A 107 7.30 12.67 1.40
CA PRO A 107 7.23 13.60 2.51
C PRO A 107 8.54 13.63 3.29
N ALA A 108 8.99 14.83 3.67
CA ALA A 108 10.15 15.01 4.54
C ALA A 108 9.80 14.99 6.05
N ILE A 109 8.50 14.92 6.37
CA ILE A 109 7.96 14.94 7.73
C ILE A 109 6.96 13.81 7.92
N ASN A 110 6.71 13.40 9.17
CA ASN A 110 5.72 12.37 9.44
C ASN A 110 4.30 12.86 9.08
N PRO A 111 3.43 11.99 8.55
CA PRO A 111 2.02 12.32 8.37
C PRO A 111 1.38 12.61 9.74
N SER A 112 0.47 13.58 9.77
CA SER A 112 -0.27 14.01 10.96
C SER A 112 -1.62 14.56 10.52
N GLY A 113 -2.66 14.31 11.32
CA GLY A 113 -4.01 14.86 11.06
C GLY A 113 -4.08 16.39 11.12
N PHE A 114 -3.04 17.04 11.65
CA PHE A 114 -2.93 18.49 11.73
C PHE A 114 -2.13 19.09 10.57
N ILE A 115 -1.47 18.24 9.77
CA ILE A 115 -0.75 18.64 8.56
C ILE A 115 -1.73 18.49 7.39
N GLY A 116 -2.33 19.60 7.00
CA GLY A 116 -3.14 19.67 5.77
C GLY A 116 -2.30 19.50 4.51
N TYR A 117 -2.85 19.84 3.35
CA TYR A 117 -2.16 19.69 2.08
C TYR A 117 -0.99 20.67 1.97
N MET A 118 0.22 20.13 2.04
CA MET A 118 1.42 20.93 2.22
C MET A 118 1.94 21.47 0.89
N LEU A 119 2.05 22.79 0.81
CA LEU A 119 2.70 23.52 -0.27
C LEU A 119 4.05 24.03 0.21
N ILE A 120 5.10 23.63 -0.48
CA ILE A 120 6.43 24.19 -0.31
C ILE A 120 6.53 25.44 -1.17
N VAL A 121 6.91 26.55 -0.56
CA VAL A 121 7.02 27.86 -1.21
C VAL A 121 8.41 28.46 -0.99
N PRO A 122 8.91 29.31 -1.91
CA PRO A 122 10.10 30.10 -1.69
C PRO A 122 10.00 30.98 -0.43
N ASP A 123 11.14 31.21 0.22
CA ASP A 123 11.21 31.93 1.50
C ASP A 123 10.62 33.36 1.43
N HIS A 124 10.77 34.06 0.30
CA HIS A 124 10.18 35.39 0.12
C HIS A 124 8.65 35.37 0.05
N LEU A 125 8.08 34.34 -0.58
CA LEU A 125 6.64 34.16 -0.69
C LEU A 125 6.04 33.74 0.66
N TYR A 126 6.75 32.85 1.38
CA TYR A 126 6.41 32.53 2.77
C TYR A 126 6.39 33.80 3.64
N ALA A 127 7.43 34.65 3.55
CA ALA A 127 7.52 35.88 4.34
C ALA A 127 6.35 36.84 4.06
N LYS A 128 5.86 36.90 2.81
CA LYS A 128 4.64 37.65 2.47
C LYS A 128 3.43 37.11 3.25
N PHE A 129 3.17 35.81 3.18
CA PHE A 129 2.01 35.21 3.84
C PHE A 129 2.12 35.26 5.37
N HIS A 130 3.32 35.11 5.92
CA HIS A 130 3.56 35.20 7.36
C HIS A 130 3.19 36.58 7.93
N ARG A 131 3.39 37.67 7.17
CA ARG A 131 2.98 39.02 7.60
C ARG A 131 1.46 39.20 7.63
N LEU A 132 0.74 38.41 6.83
CA LEU A 132 -0.72 38.42 6.77
C LEU A 132 -1.36 37.40 7.73
N ALA A 133 -0.55 36.54 8.35
CA ALA A 133 -0.99 35.44 9.18
C ALA A 133 -1.34 35.93 10.60
N ALA A 134 -2.57 35.65 11.03
CA ALA A 134 -2.95 35.76 12.43
C ALA A 134 -2.37 34.60 13.25
N GLU A 135 -2.20 34.77 14.55
CA GLU A 135 -1.63 33.73 15.44
C GLU A 135 -2.36 32.38 15.33
N GLU A 136 -3.68 32.39 15.15
CA GLU A 136 -4.50 31.18 14.98
C GLU A 136 -4.18 30.36 13.72
N THR A 137 -3.53 30.98 12.72
CA THR A 137 -3.12 30.31 11.48
C THR A 137 -1.70 29.74 11.57
N ILE A 138 -0.96 30.03 12.64
CA ILE A 138 0.40 29.58 12.83
C ILE A 138 0.44 28.19 13.47
N GLN A 139 1.19 27.27 12.88
CA GLN A 139 1.43 25.93 13.40
C GLN A 139 2.91 25.70 13.67
N TYR A 140 3.25 25.21 14.85
CA TYR A 140 4.63 24.86 15.19
C TYR A 140 4.87 23.37 14.95
N TYR A 141 5.93 23.05 14.20
CA TYR A 141 6.35 21.68 13.96
C TYR A 141 7.79 21.45 14.41
N ALA A 142 8.02 20.29 15.02
CA ALA A 142 9.32 19.89 15.56
C ALA A 142 9.63 18.46 15.13
N GLY A 143 10.70 18.30 14.34
CA GLY A 143 11.21 17.00 13.91
C GLY A 143 12.49 16.63 14.64
N ILE A 144 12.64 15.36 15.01
CA ILE A 144 13.88 14.78 15.53
C ILE A 144 14.15 13.45 14.82
N SER A 145 15.40 13.25 14.40
CA SER A 145 15.87 12.00 13.80
C SER A 145 17.06 11.46 14.57
N TYR A 146 17.11 10.15 14.74
CA TYR A 146 18.22 9.42 15.35
C TYR A 146 18.36 8.05 14.69
N LYS A 147 19.58 7.51 14.67
CA LYS A 147 19.89 6.22 14.03
C LYS A 147 19.47 5.04 14.92
N ASN A 148 19.25 3.87 14.31
CA ASN A 148 18.93 2.60 14.97
C ASN A 148 17.70 2.68 15.88
N TRP A 149 16.66 3.35 15.40
CA TRP A 149 15.40 3.52 16.12
C TRP A 149 14.71 2.18 16.41
N GLU A 150 14.94 1.13 15.61
CA GLU A 150 14.38 -0.21 15.87
C GLU A 150 14.95 -0.82 17.16
N ALA A 151 16.22 -0.58 17.47
CA ALA A 151 16.88 -1.12 18.66
C ALA A 151 16.64 -0.24 19.91
N LYS A 152 16.35 1.04 19.72
CA LYS A 152 16.25 2.06 20.77
C LYS A 152 14.80 2.45 21.05
N THR A 153 13.92 1.46 21.25
CA THR A 153 12.48 1.69 21.42
C THR A 153 12.09 2.23 22.80
N SER A 154 12.95 2.08 23.80
CA SER A 154 12.77 2.56 25.18
C SER A 154 12.44 4.05 25.25
N VAL A 155 13.18 4.87 24.51
CA VAL A 155 12.99 6.32 24.50
C VAL A 155 11.61 6.72 24.00
N ILE A 156 11.11 6.04 22.96
CA ILE A 156 9.78 6.31 22.42
C ILE A 156 8.70 5.88 23.41
N LYS A 157 8.84 4.72 24.06
CA LYS A 157 7.92 4.28 25.11
C LYS A 157 7.87 5.26 26.28
N LYS A 158 9.02 5.84 26.68
CA LYS A 158 9.09 6.89 27.70
C LYS A 158 8.38 8.17 27.22
N LEU A 159 8.66 8.61 25.99
CA LEU A 159 8.05 9.80 25.41
C LEU A 159 6.53 9.69 25.30
N ASN A 160 6.00 8.53 24.92
CA ASN A 160 4.55 8.28 24.86
C ASN A 160 3.85 8.37 26.22
N ARG A 161 4.57 8.18 27.33
CA ARG A 161 4.01 8.34 28.69
C ARG A 161 4.05 9.79 29.16
N VAL A 162 5.04 10.56 28.71
CA VAL A 162 5.28 11.94 29.16
C VAL A 162 4.52 12.94 28.31
N ILE A 163 4.42 12.70 27.00
CA ILE A 163 3.70 13.57 26.07
C ILE A 163 2.24 13.11 26.03
N GLN A 164 1.36 13.91 26.62
CA GLN A 164 -0.07 13.70 26.53
C GLN A 164 -0.57 14.13 25.14
N LYS A 165 -1.44 13.32 24.53
CA LYS A 165 -1.94 13.56 23.17
C LYS A 165 -2.82 14.81 23.06
N ASP A 166 -3.37 15.28 24.16
CA ASP A 166 -4.29 16.43 24.19
C ASP A 166 -3.56 17.78 24.03
N ASP A 167 -2.25 17.83 24.34
CA ASP A 167 -1.45 19.06 24.27
C ASP A 167 -0.71 19.22 22.92
N VAL A 168 -0.24 18.11 22.35
CA VAL A 168 0.60 18.09 21.14
C VAL A 168 0.32 16.81 20.36
N ASP A 169 0.15 16.94 19.04
CA ASP A 169 0.14 15.78 18.15
C ASP A 169 1.55 15.19 18.03
N PHE A 170 1.79 14.13 18.78
CA PHE A 170 3.06 13.42 18.79
C PHE A 170 2.98 12.16 17.94
N THR A 171 3.67 12.19 16.80
CA THR A 171 3.82 11.03 15.93
C THR A 171 5.26 10.53 15.95
N ASN A 172 5.42 9.21 15.88
CA ASN A 172 6.73 8.58 15.88
C ASN A 172 6.73 7.36 14.93
N ARG A 173 7.92 7.04 14.43
CA ARG A 173 8.12 5.96 13.46
C ARG A 173 7.82 4.58 14.04
N LEU A 174 8.04 4.37 15.34
CA LEU A 174 7.87 3.07 16.00
C LEU A 174 6.40 2.67 16.09
N GLU A 175 5.52 3.57 16.55
CA GLU A 175 4.09 3.30 16.62
C GLU A 175 3.49 3.08 15.25
N PHE A 176 3.86 3.93 14.28
CA PHE A 176 3.42 3.75 12.90
C PHE A 176 3.87 2.41 12.34
N PHE A 177 5.13 2.03 12.55
CA PHE A 177 5.66 0.74 12.14
C PHE A 177 4.90 -0.43 12.78
N ASN A 178 4.72 -0.43 14.10
CA ASN A 178 4.01 -1.49 14.81
C ASN A 178 2.55 -1.60 14.38
N GLN A 179 1.88 -0.46 14.15
CA GLN A 179 0.50 -0.43 13.67
C GLN A 179 0.40 -1.03 12.26
N MET A 180 1.29 -0.65 11.35
CA MET A 180 1.34 -1.20 10.01
C MET A 180 1.67 -2.69 10.05
N GLU A 181 2.65 -3.11 10.83
CA GLU A 181 3.03 -4.52 11.02
C GLU A 181 1.82 -5.34 11.51
N GLN A 182 1.11 -4.86 12.53
CA GLN A 182 -0.08 -5.54 13.05
C GLN A 182 -1.17 -5.68 11.98
N ILE A 183 -1.47 -4.61 11.25
CA ILE A 183 -2.49 -4.63 10.19
C ILE A 183 -2.10 -5.60 9.08
N PHE A 184 -0.85 -5.52 8.59
CA PHE A 184 -0.38 -6.38 7.51
C PHE A 184 -0.26 -7.84 7.95
N SER A 185 0.20 -8.13 9.17
CA SER A 185 0.25 -9.49 9.70
C SER A 185 -1.15 -10.10 9.85
N LEU A 186 -2.12 -9.34 10.37
CA LEU A 186 -3.51 -9.81 10.46
C LEU A 186 -4.15 -10.03 9.08
N MET A 187 -3.91 -9.12 8.15
CA MET A 187 -4.35 -9.29 6.76
C MET A 187 -3.72 -10.53 6.15
N LEU A 188 -2.40 -10.66 6.18
CA LEU A 188 -1.67 -11.82 5.62
C LEU A 188 -2.19 -13.12 6.21
N PHE A 189 -2.40 -13.19 7.53
CA PHE A 189 -3.00 -14.35 8.19
C PHE A 189 -4.39 -14.67 7.66
N TYR A 190 -5.29 -13.68 7.62
CA TYR A 190 -6.67 -13.86 7.14
C TYR A 190 -6.72 -14.32 5.69
N TRP A 191 -5.98 -13.65 4.79
CA TRP A 191 -5.97 -13.99 3.38
C TRP A 191 -5.34 -15.35 3.15
N PHE A 192 -4.21 -15.65 3.78
CA PHE A 192 -3.56 -16.96 3.68
C PHE A 192 -4.49 -18.09 4.14
N PHE A 193 -5.08 -17.96 5.33
CA PHE A 193 -5.95 -18.99 5.90
C PHE A 193 -7.19 -19.21 5.03
N ARG A 194 -7.81 -18.13 4.54
CA ARG A 194 -8.99 -18.20 3.66
C ARG A 194 -8.65 -18.88 2.34
N GLN A 195 -7.53 -18.55 1.71
CA GLN A 195 -7.12 -19.20 0.46
C GLN A 195 -6.78 -20.68 0.67
N CYS A 196 -6.08 -21.01 1.76
CA CYS A 196 -5.76 -22.39 2.11
C CYS A 196 -7.03 -23.24 2.28
N SER A 197 -8.00 -22.73 3.04
CA SER A 197 -9.27 -23.42 3.30
C SER A 197 -10.09 -23.65 2.03
N LEU A 198 -10.16 -22.66 1.13
CA LEU A 198 -10.87 -22.78 -0.15
C LEU A 198 -10.17 -23.78 -1.09
N LEU A 199 -8.84 -23.80 -1.12
CA LEU A 199 -8.09 -24.79 -1.91
C LEU A 199 -8.39 -26.21 -1.43
N PHE A 200 -8.36 -26.46 -0.13
CA PHE A 200 -8.73 -27.76 0.41
C PHE A 200 -10.20 -28.08 0.11
N GLY A 201 -11.14 -27.21 0.45
CA GLY A 201 -12.57 -27.46 0.22
C GLY A 201 -12.90 -27.78 -1.24
N GLY A 202 -12.43 -26.95 -2.18
CA GLY A 202 -12.66 -27.17 -3.61
C GLY A 202 -12.03 -28.47 -4.13
N ARG A 203 -10.84 -28.82 -3.63
CA ARG A 203 -10.14 -30.06 -4.01
C ARG A 203 -10.86 -31.31 -3.49
N HIS A 204 -11.42 -31.27 -2.28
CA HIS A 204 -12.21 -32.36 -1.72
C HIS A 204 -13.50 -32.55 -2.50
N ILE A 205 -14.24 -31.48 -2.84
CA ILE A 205 -15.46 -31.56 -3.65
C ILE A 205 -15.17 -32.25 -4.99
N LEU A 206 -14.09 -31.87 -5.66
CA LEU A 206 -13.72 -32.49 -6.94
C LEU A 206 -13.32 -33.97 -6.78
N TYR A 207 -12.60 -34.30 -5.72
CA TYR A 207 -12.28 -35.70 -5.39
C TYR A 207 -13.55 -36.52 -5.13
N PHE A 208 -14.48 -36.02 -4.32
CA PHE A 208 -15.75 -36.70 -4.05
C PHE A 208 -16.59 -36.87 -5.30
N LYS A 209 -16.63 -35.86 -6.17
CA LYS A 209 -17.31 -35.96 -7.46
C LYS A 209 -16.74 -37.10 -8.30
N LEU A 210 -15.42 -37.08 -8.53
CA LEU A 210 -14.74 -38.13 -9.28
C LEU A 210 -14.96 -39.51 -8.66
N TYR A 211 -15.01 -39.58 -7.32
CA TYR A 211 -15.24 -40.84 -6.63
C TYR A 211 -16.66 -41.36 -6.82
N ASN A 212 -17.67 -40.50 -6.73
CA ASN A 212 -19.07 -40.89 -6.90
C ASN A 212 -19.39 -41.22 -8.36
N ASP A 213 -18.75 -40.55 -9.32
CA ASP A 213 -18.96 -40.78 -10.75
C ASP A 213 -18.31 -42.09 -11.23
N LEU A 214 -17.32 -42.64 -10.49
CA LEU A 214 -16.57 -43.86 -10.88
C LEU A 214 -17.44 -45.06 -11.22
N GLU A 215 -18.52 -45.33 -10.48
CA GLU A 215 -19.37 -46.50 -10.73
C GLU A 215 -20.12 -46.37 -12.07
N GLN A 216 -20.66 -45.18 -12.32
CA GLN A 216 -21.36 -44.87 -13.57
C GLN A 216 -20.38 -44.86 -14.75
N ASP A 217 -19.21 -44.25 -14.56
CA ASP A 217 -18.15 -44.20 -15.55
C ASP A 217 -17.70 -45.63 -15.91
N SER A 218 -17.48 -46.50 -14.92
CA SER A 218 -17.07 -47.90 -15.16
C SER A 218 -18.06 -48.67 -16.03
N LYS A 219 -19.38 -48.49 -15.82
CA LYS A 219 -20.41 -49.11 -16.67
C LYS A 219 -20.35 -48.61 -18.12
N GLN A 220 -20.09 -47.32 -18.33
CA GLN A 220 -19.90 -46.76 -19.67
C GLN A 220 -18.62 -47.30 -20.34
N TYR A 221 -17.53 -47.40 -19.60
CA TYR A 221 -16.27 -47.95 -20.11
C TYR A 221 -16.36 -49.45 -20.44
N GLU A 222 -17.14 -50.23 -19.68
CA GLU A 222 -17.43 -51.63 -20.03
C GLU A 222 -18.23 -51.75 -21.33
N ALA A 223 -19.19 -50.85 -21.58
CA ALA A 223 -19.90 -50.83 -22.86
C ALA A 223 -18.98 -50.45 -24.04
N LEU A 224 -18.06 -49.52 -23.82
CA LEU A 224 -17.06 -49.10 -24.81
C LEU A 224 -16.03 -50.20 -25.11
N SER A 225 -15.64 -51.00 -24.12
CA SER A 225 -14.72 -52.13 -24.34
C SER A 225 -15.35 -53.20 -25.24
N LYS A 226 -16.66 -53.44 -25.11
CA LYS A 226 -17.45 -54.32 -26.00
C LYS A 226 -17.52 -53.80 -27.44
N LEU A 227 -17.30 -52.51 -27.66
CA LEU A 227 -17.20 -51.87 -28.98
C LEU A 227 -15.77 -51.86 -29.55
N GLY A 228 -14.79 -52.45 -28.83
CA GLY A 228 -13.42 -52.62 -29.29
C GLY A 228 -12.42 -51.58 -28.79
N LEU A 229 -12.80 -50.70 -27.87
CA LEU A 229 -11.84 -49.75 -27.27
C LEU A 229 -10.85 -50.47 -26.34
N THR A 230 -9.59 -50.07 -26.44
CA THR A 230 -8.52 -50.57 -25.57
C THR A 230 -8.50 -49.85 -24.22
N LEU A 231 -7.99 -50.52 -23.18
CA LEU A 231 -7.76 -49.90 -21.86
C LEU A 231 -6.91 -48.63 -21.93
N LYS A 232 -5.98 -48.54 -22.89
CA LYS A 232 -5.14 -47.36 -23.10
C LYS A 232 -5.97 -46.17 -23.58
N GLU A 233 -6.87 -46.38 -24.54
CA GLU A 233 -7.76 -45.34 -25.05
C GLU A 233 -8.74 -44.86 -23.97
N MET A 234 -9.28 -45.79 -23.18
CA MET A 234 -10.18 -45.46 -22.07
C MET A 234 -9.48 -44.61 -20.99
N LYS A 235 -8.25 -44.97 -20.59
CA LYS A 235 -7.44 -44.15 -19.66
C LYS A 235 -7.13 -42.76 -20.21
N GLN A 236 -6.96 -42.61 -21.53
CA GLN A 236 -6.74 -41.30 -22.14
C GLN A 236 -7.99 -40.43 -22.11
N ILE A 237 -9.17 -41.01 -22.34
CA ILE A 237 -10.46 -40.30 -22.25
C ILE A 237 -10.68 -39.81 -20.81
N ALA A 238 -10.54 -40.70 -19.83
CA ALA A 238 -10.60 -40.37 -18.42
C ALA A 238 -9.62 -39.25 -18.02
N ALA A 239 -8.36 -39.35 -18.44
CA ALA A 239 -7.34 -38.35 -18.13
C ALA A 239 -7.66 -36.97 -18.73
N LYS A 240 -8.32 -36.91 -19.90
CA LYS A 240 -8.79 -35.67 -20.53
C LYS A 240 -9.98 -35.07 -19.77
N GLN A 241 -10.95 -35.88 -19.35
CA GLN A 241 -12.08 -35.43 -18.54
C GLN A 241 -11.60 -34.82 -17.21
N VAL A 242 -10.70 -35.52 -16.51
CA VAL A 242 -10.05 -35.02 -15.30
C VAL A 242 -9.30 -33.73 -15.60
N ALA A 243 -8.51 -33.67 -16.68
CA ALA A 243 -7.76 -32.46 -17.06
C ALA A 243 -8.68 -31.25 -17.28
N ILE A 244 -9.81 -31.43 -17.98
CA ILE A 244 -10.80 -30.38 -18.21
C ILE A 244 -11.31 -29.81 -16.88
N LEU A 245 -11.64 -30.68 -15.92
CA LEU A 245 -12.10 -30.27 -14.59
C LEU A 245 -11.05 -29.48 -13.78
N PHE A 246 -9.76 -29.73 -14.02
CA PHE A 246 -8.67 -29.02 -13.34
C PHE A 246 -8.25 -27.72 -14.05
N PHE A 247 -8.07 -27.76 -15.36
CA PHE A 247 -7.41 -26.67 -16.09
C PHE A 247 -8.38 -25.60 -16.59
N ILE A 248 -9.66 -25.92 -16.86
CA ILE A 248 -10.63 -24.87 -17.24
C ILE A 248 -10.85 -23.89 -16.09
N PRO A 249 -11.17 -24.31 -14.84
CA PRO A 249 -11.33 -23.37 -13.74
C PRO A 249 -10.04 -22.57 -13.45
N PHE A 250 -8.88 -23.22 -13.58
CA PHE A 250 -7.59 -22.54 -13.41
C PHE A 250 -7.34 -21.46 -14.47
N ALA A 251 -7.65 -21.74 -15.74
CA ALA A 251 -7.54 -20.76 -16.82
C ALA A 251 -8.45 -19.56 -16.58
N THR A 252 -9.71 -19.80 -16.22
CA THR A 252 -10.68 -18.74 -15.87
C THR A 252 -10.20 -17.91 -14.68
N ALA A 253 -9.68 -18.55 -13.63
CA ALA A 253 -9.12 -17.87 -12.46
C ALA A 253 -7.89 -17.01 -12.84
N THR A 254 -7.02 -17.52 -13.72
CA THR A 254 -5.85 -16.79 -14.21
C THR A 254 -6.24 -15.53 -14.98
N VAL A 255 -7.25 -15.62 -15.85
CA VAL A 255 -7.79 -14.46 -16.59
C VAL A 255 -8.38 -13.42 -15.62
N HIS A 256 -9.19 -13.87 -14.67
CA HIS A 256 -9.81 -12.99 -13.67
C HIS A 256 -8.77 -12.26 -12.80
N VAL A 257 -7.78 -13.00 -12.29
CA VAL A 257 -6.67 -12.45 -11.51
C VAL A 257 -5.81 -11.52 -12.36
N GLY A 258 -5.61 -11.82 -13.65
CA GLY A 258 -4.92 -10.95 -14.59
C GLY A 258 -5.58 -9.57 -14.73
N PHE A 259 -6.91 -9.52 -14.83
CA PHE A 259 -7.66 -8.27 -14.82
C PHE A 259 -7.49 -7.50 -13.51
N ALA A 260 -7.64 -8.19 -12.37
CA ALA A 260 -7.45 -7.58 -11.05
C ALA A 260 -6.03 -7.01 -10.86
N PHE A 261 -5.00 -7.73 -11.30
CA PHE A 261 -3.63 -7.24 -11.25
C PHE A 261 -3.39 -6.06 -12.19
N LYS A 262 -4.01 -6.05 -13.39
CA LYS A 262 -3.91 -4.90 -14.28
C LYS A 262 -4.52 -3.65 -13.65
N MET A 263 -5.67 -3.80 -12.99
CA MET A 263 -6.31 -2.71 -12.25
C MET A 263 -5.40 -2.23 -11.11
N LEU A 264 -4.86 -3.14 -10.29
CA LEU A 264 -3.95 -2.81 -9.20
C LEU A 264 -2.67 -2.11 -9.71
N GLN A 265 -2.08 -2.59 -10.80
CA GLN A 265 -0.88 -2.00 -11.42
C GLN A 265 -1.12 -0.55 -11.85
N ASN A 266 -2.34 -0.18 -12.21
CA ASN A 266 -2.67 1.22 -12.55
C ASN A 266 -2.83 2.11 -11.31
N MET A 267 -3.03 1.52 -10.13
CA MET A 267 -3.19 2.22 -8.85
C MET A 267 -1.86 2.38 -8.10
N VAL A 268 -0.83 1.62 -8.45
CA VAL A 268 0.47 1.66 -7.77
C VAL A 268 1.59 1.99 -8.74
N SER A 269 2.53 2.82 -8.30
CA SER A 269 3.72 3.22 -9.09
C SER A 269 4.77 2.11 -9.19
N VAL A 270 4.68 1.06 -8.36
CA VAL A 270 5.60 -0.08 -8.35
C VAL A 270 5.12 -1.16 -9.32
N SER A 271 6.02 -1.73 -10.11
CA SER A 271 5.68 -2.86 -10.98
C SER A 271 5.38 -4.12 -10.16
N MET A 272 4.15 -4.63 -10.28
CA MET A 272 3.68 -5.86 -9.62
C MET A 272 3.80 -7.09 -10.53
N ILE A 273 4.14 -6.91 -11.82
CA ILE A 273 4.13 -7.97 -12.84
C ILE A 273 4.95 -9.18 -12.40
N LYS A 274 6.18 -8.97 -11.90
CA LYS A 274 7.05 -10.07 -11.46
C LYS A 274 6.43 -10.88 -10.32
N ALA A 275 5.90 -10.21 -9.31
CA ALA A 275 5.25 -10.86 -8.17
C ALA A 275 3.99 -11.62 -8.61
N SER A 276 3.15 -11.00 -9.44
CA SER A 276 1.94 -11.62 -9.99
C SER A 276 2.22 -12.87 -10.80
N VAL A 277 3.21 -12.83 -11.70
CA VAL A 277 3.61 -13.98 -12.52
C VAL A 277 4.17 -15.10 -11.64
N LEU A 278 5.00 -14.77 -10.66
CA LEU A 278 5.54 -15.75 -9.72
C LEU A 278 4.41 -16.48 -8.97
N VAL A 279 3.40 -15.76 -8.48
CA VAL A 279 2.24 -16.36 -7.80
C VAL A 279 1.48 -17.29 -8.73
N ILE A 280 1.18 -16.88 -9.97
CA ILE A 280 0.48 -17.73 -10.94
C ILE A 280 1.28 -19.02 -11.22
N ILE A 281 2.60 -18.92 -11.37
CA ILE A 281 3.48 -20.08 -11.58
C ILE A 281 3.43 -21.03 -10.38
N ILE A 282 3.54 -20.52 -9.15
CA ILE A 282 3.47 -21.35 -7.94
C ILE A 282 2.14 -22.10 -7.88
N PHE A 283 1.02 -21.41 -8.10
CA PHE A 283 -0.30 -22.04 -8.12
C PHE A 283 -0.44 -23.05 -9.26
N PHE A 284 0.13 -22.77 -10.44
CA PHE A 284 0.14 -23.71 -11.56
C PHE A 284 0.92 -24.98 -11.24
N VAL A 285 2.09 -24.88 -10.60
CA VAL A 285 2.88 -26.05 -10.18
C VAL A 285 2.11 -26.89 -9.15
N VAL A 286 1.48 -26.25 -8.17
CA VAL A 286 0.65 -26.93 -7.16
C VAL A 286 -0.61 -27.57 -7.80
N GLN A 287 -1.15 -26.95 -8.86
CA GLN A 287 -2.26 -27.50 -9.63
C GLN A 287 -1.83 -28.70 -10.46
N LEU A 288 -0.69 -28.62 -11.14
CA LEU A 288 -0.09 -29.71 -11.91
C LEU A 288 0.16 -30.94 -11.04
N GLY A 289 0.82 -30.76 -9.89
CA GLY A 289 1.10 -31.86 -8.97
C GLY A 289 -0.17 -32.57 -8.50
N TYR A 290 -1.22 -31.82 -8.20
CA TYR A 290 -2.51 -32.37 -7.78
C TYR A 290 -3.27 -33.05 -8.92
N TYR A 291 -3.21 -32.50 -10.14
CA TYR A 291 -3.77 -33.15 -11.34
C TYR A 291 -3.15 -34.54 -11.54
N PHE A 292 -1.82 -34.67 -11.46
CA PHE A 292 -1.17 -35.97 -11.63
C PHE A 292 -1.54 -36.96 -10.53
N LEU A 293 -1.64 -36.51 -9.28
CA LEU A 293 -2.08 -37.33 -8.16
C LEU A 293 -3.50 -37.87 -8.40
N ILE A 294 -4.45 -36.99 -8.70
CA ILE A 294 -5.85 -37.38 -8.88
C ILE A 294 -6.04 -38.23 -10.13
N ARG A 295 -5.38 -37.88 -11.24
CA ARG A 295 -5.37 -38.70 -12.46
C ARG A 295 -4.89 -40.11 -12.15
N SER A 296 -3.77 -40.27 -11.44
CA SER A 296 -3.21 -41.57 -11.12
C SER A 296 -4.15 -42.40 -10.23
N LEU A 297 -4.79 -41.77 -9.23
CA LEU A 297 -5.75 -42.45 -8.37
C LEU A 297 -6.98 -42.90 -9.16
N TYR A 298 -7.53 -42.02 -10.00
CA TYR A 298 -8.72 -42.30 -10.80
C TYR A 298 -8.46 -43.41 -11.82
N THR A 299 -7.36 -43.36 -12.58
CA THR A 299 -7.03 -44.41 -13.56
C THR A 299 -6.74 -45.75 -12.90
N LYS A 300 -6.06 -45.77 -11.74
CA LYS A 300 -5.79 -47.00 -11.00
C LYS A 300 -7.09 -47.63 -10.48
N LYS A 301 -8.03 -46.82 -10.01
CA LYS A 301 -9.30 -47.32 -9.49
C LYS A 301 -10.18 -47.86 -10.61
N MET A 302 -10.19 -47.20 -11.77
CA MET A 302 -10.84 -47.74 -12.97
C MET A 302 -10.33 -49.12 -13.38
N GLU A 303 -9.01 -49.35 -13.37
CA GLU A 303 -8.43 -50.67 -13.68
C GLU A 303 -8.90 -51.80 -12.75
N GLN A 304 -9.36 -51.48 -11.55
CA GLN A 304 -9.81 -52.47 -10.58
C GLN A 304 -11.29 -52.84 -10.73
N VAL A 305 -12.08 -51.97 -11.40
CA VAL A 305 -13.53 -52.15 -11.57
C VAL A 305 -13.87 -52.71 -12.96
N MET A 306 -12.92 -52.65 -13.91
CA MET A 306 -12.98 -53.26 -15.24
C MET A 306 -12.38 -54.66 -15.24
#